data_AF-A0A813FBB0-F1
#
_entry.id   AF-A0A813FBB0-F1
#
_cell.length_a   1.000
_cell.length_b   1.000
_cell.length_c   1.000
_cell.angle_alpha   90.00
_cell.angle_beta   90.00
_cell.angle_gamma   90.00
#
_symmetry.space_group_name_H-M   'P 1'
#
loop_
_entity.id
_entity.type
_entity.pdbx_description
1 polymer ?
#
loop_
_entity_poly.entity_id
_entity_poly.type
_entity_poly.pdbx_seq_one_letter_code
_entity_poly.pdbx_strand_id
1 'polypeptide(L)'
;MGDAGYRSNLSGLMARLEVAPAPALGGLASFLSDVMRPPASGTDVPMEAPKELSPEALQQLEFSEMLEELKQQGLSEEHAREMLVHMQSAEPVSDEEDDDSEDEVDETLLSSTRAWMALHPPAPANEESFRDFNLKVRLQGHVESTPPDHLRAMLQVITLQAFEEPDILSATQPAAVAEKLKPVLDKWAYMLGNLYSKCDALCAADIVVGSVADCEAEAHPIAFVGVLMSVRAGVAALADDKLLLGCRRLPAGRRQSTVMAGFISFLEQAGDSSDEG
;
A
#
# COMPACT_ATOMS: atom_id res chain seq x y z
N MET A 1 -53.07 18.76 -1.62
CA MET A 1 -53.86 18.82 -0.36
C MET A 1 -53.68 17.48 0.34
N GLY A 2 -53.22 17.50 1.59
CA GLY A 2 -52.79 16.34 2.41
C GLY A 2 -51.29 16.09 2.25
N ASP A 3 -50.35 16.69 2.97
CA ASP A 3 -50.22 17.13 4.38
C ASP A 3 -49.82 16.01 5.37
N ALA A 4 -48.74 16.34 6.11
CA ALA A 4 -48.16 15.74 7.31
C ALA A 4 -47.77 14.24 7.29
N GLY A 5 -46.62 13.80 7.76
CA GLY A 5 -45.57 14.43 8.57
C GLY A 5 -44.84 13.31 9.30
N TYR A 6 -43.53 13.18 9.12
CA TYR A 6 -42.67 12.35 9.96
C TYR A 6 -41.47 13.20 10.37
N ARG A 7 -41.60 13.79 11.56
CA ARG A 7 -40.52 14.44 12.31
C ARG A 7 -40.21 13.58 13.54
N SER A 8 -38.91 13.56 13.87
CA SER A 8 -38.32 13.34 15.20
C SER A 8 -38.08 11.89 15.63
N ASN A 9 -36.80 11.50 15.72
CA ASN A 9 -36.14 11.16 16.99
C ASN A 9 -34.73 10.57 16.76
N LEU A 10 -33.71 11.41 16.69
CA LEU A 10 -32.31 11.01 16.95
C LEU A 10 -31.61 12.13 17.72
N SER A 11 -32.07 12.34 18.95
CA SER A 11 -31.35 13.12 19.97
C SER A 11 -31.04 12.16 21.11
N GLY A 12 -29.82 11.61 21.13
CA GLY A 12 -29.45 10.69 22.20
C GLY A 12 -28.17 9.90 21.95
N LEU A 13 -27.03 10.57 21.75
CA LEU A 13 -25.72 9.95 21.97
C LEU A 13 -24.62 10.99 22.18
N MET A 14 -24.79 11.81 23.21
CA MET A 14 -23.71 12.58 23.84
C MET A 14 -23.49 11.99 25.23
N ALA A 15 -22.55 11.06 25.33
CA ALA A 15 -22.05 10.57 26.61
C ALA A 15 -20.57 10.15 26.49
N ARG A 16 -19.71 11.03 27.01
CA ARG A 16 -18.48 10.72 27.77
C ARG A 16 -17.42 9.85 27.09
N LEU A 17 -16.49 10.49 26.38
CA LEU A 17 -15.12 10.01 26.28
C LEU A 17 -14.30 10.67 27.39
N GLU A 18 -14.05 9.90 28.45
CA GLU A 18 -13.06 10.21 29.47
C GLU A 18 -11.65 10.07 28.87
N VAL A 19 -10.85 11.11 29.09
CA VAL A 19 -9.44 11.21 28.71
C VAL A 19 -8.61 10.30 29.61
N ALA A 20 -8.00 9.27 29.05
CA ALA A 20 -6.99 8.47 29.73
C ALA A 20 -5.59 9.13 29.58
N PRO A 21 -4.78 9.21 30.66
CA PRO A 21 -3.44 9.77 30.60
C PRO A 21 -2.43 8.78 29.99
N ALA A 22 -1.49 9.34 29.22
CA ALA A 22 -0.41 8.63 28.53
C ALA A 22 0.55 7.91 29.51
N PRO A 23 1.08 6.72 29.15
CA PRO A 23 2.15 6.10 29.90
C PRO A 23 3.51 6.71 29.55
N ALA A 24 4.30 6.98 30.59
CA ALA A 24 5.67 7.44 30.50
C ALA A 24 6.59 6.34 29.96
N LEU A 25 7.31 6.63 28.87
CA LEU A 25 8.40 5.80 28.37
C LEU A 25 9.70 6.21 29.06
N GLY A 26 9.96 5.59 30.21
CA GLY A 26 11.26 5.56 30.84
C GLY A 26 11.85 4.15 30.75
N GLY A 27 13.07 4.03 30.23
CA GLY A 27 13.91 2.84 30.46
C GLY A 27 14.23 1.97 29.24
N LEU A 28 15.02 2.49 28.31
CA LEU A 28 15.77 1.68 27.34
C LEU A 28 17.25 2.04 27.37
N ALA A 29 17.87 1.92 28.55
CA ALA A 29 19.31 2.19 28.74
C ALA A 29 20.04 1.15 29.61
N SER A 30 19.42 0.02 29.96
CA SER A 30 20.04 -0.99 30.83
C SER A 30 20.21 -2.39 30.22
N PHE A 31 19.86 -2.61 28.95
CA PHE A 31 19.89 -3.96 28.36
C PHE A 31 21.14 -4.29 27.51
N LEU A 32 22.04 -3.33 27.28
CA LEU A 32 23.22 -3.52 26.42
C LEU A 32 24.54 -3.74 27.18
N SER A 33 24.51 -3.99 28.50
CA SER A 33 25.74 -4.13 29.29
C SER A 33 26.14 -5.57 29.65
N ASP A 34 25.37 -6.59 29.24
CA ASP A 34 25.58 -7.99 29.67
C ASP A 34 26.10 -8.94 28.56
N VAL A 35 26.45 -8.42 27.37
CA VAL A 35 26.94 -9.23 26.22
C VAL A 35 28.47 -9.23 26.08
N MET A 36 29.22 -8.57 26.97
CA MET A 36 30.69 -8.49 26.91
C MET A 36 31.36 -9.19 28.10
N ARG A 37 31.11 -10.49 28.29
CA ARG A 37 31.91 -11.34 29.19
C ARG A 37 32.75 -12.32 28.35
N PRO A 38 34.09 -12.20 28.32
CA PRO A 38 34.93 -13.19 27.66
C PRO A 38 34.96 -14.49 28.49
N PRO A 39 34.83 -15.68 27.87
CA PRO A 39 35.04 -16.93 28.59
C PRO A 39 36.52 -17.13 28.89
N ALA A 40 36.77 -17.65 30.09
CA ALA A 40 38.08 -17.93 30.63
C ALA A 40 38.82 -19.01 29.84
N SER A 41 40.12 -18.79 29.68
CA SER A 41 41.12 -19.69 29.14
C SER A 41 41.23 -21.00 29.94
N GLY A 42 41.41 -22.11 29.23
CA GLY A 42 42.29 -23.18 29.70
C GLY A 42 41.73 -24.60 29.58
N THR A 43 42.08 -25.28 28.49
CA THR A 43 42.39 -26.72 28.49
C THR A 43 43.33 -27.01 27.33
N ASP A 44 44.60 -27.28 27.64
CA ASP A 44 45.57 -27.88 26.72
C ASP A 44 45.13 -29.32 26.42
N VAL A 45 44.64 -29.55 25.20
CA VAL A 45 44.39 -30.88 24.65
C VAL A 45 45.47 -31.16 23.62
N PRO A 46 46.19 -32.29 23.70
CA PRO A 46 47.23 -32.65 22.74
C PRO A 46 46.61 -32.77 21.34
N MET A 47 47.08 -31.93 20.41
CA MET A 47 46.76 -31.99 18.99
C MET A 47 47.32 -33.29 18.39
N GLU A 48 46.50 -34.33 18.32
CA GLU A 48 46.67 -35.38 17.33
C GLU A 48 46.30 -34.81 15.97
N ALA A 49 47.21 -34.96 15.00
CA ALA A 49 46.98 -34.51 13.63
C ALA A 49 45.70 -35.16 13.07
N PRO A 50 44.75 -34.37 12.52
CA PRO A 50 43.53 -34.92 11.95
C PRO A 50 43.89 -35.86 10.81
N LYS A 51 43.52 -37.14 10.96
CA LYS A 51 43.48 -38.06 9.82
C LYS A 51 42.53 -37.45 8.80
N GLU A 52 43.07 -37.08 7.64
CA GLU A 52 42.26 -36.62 6.51
C GLU A 52 41.20 -37.69 6.23
N LEU A 53 39.95 -37.36 6.52
CA LEU A 53 38.80 -38.19 6.19
C LEU A 53 38.70 -38.25 4.68
N SER A 54 38.55 -39.46 4.13
CA SER A 54 38.33 -39.63 2.70
C SER A 54 37.05 -38.89 2.27
N PRO A 55 36.97 -38.38 1.03
CA PRO A 55 35.79 -37.68 0.51
C PRO A 55 34.47 -38.46 0.70
N GLU A 56 34.53 -39.79 0.58
CA GLU A 56 33.37 -40.67 0.82
C GLU A 56 32.87 -40.65 2.28
N ALA A 57 33.79 -40.47 3.25
CA ALA A 57 33.44 -40.43 4.66
C ALA A 57 32.80 -39.09 5.05
N LEU A 58 33.22 -38.01 4.39
CA LEU A 58 32.60 -36.69 4.54
C LEU A 58 31.17 -36.69 3.98
N GLN A 59 30.98 -37.26 2.79
CA GLN A 59 29.66 -37.33 2.16
C GLN A 59 28.65 -38.17 2.96
N GLN A 60 29.11 -39.27 3.59
CA GLN A 60 28.26 -40.06 4.48
C GLN A 60 27.90 -39.32 5.78
N LEU A 61 28.79 -38.47 6.28
CA LEU A 61 28.55 -37.67 7.48
C LEU A 61 27.50 -36.59 7.21
N GLU A 62 27.63 -35.87 6.09
CA GLU A 62 26.65 -34.86 5.65
C GLU A 62 25.26 -35.48 5.41
N PHE A 63 25.22 -36.67 4.78
CA PHE A 63 23.97 -37.38 4.56
C PHE A 63 23.31 -37.81 5.88
N SER A 64 24.12 -38.25 6.85
CA SER A 64 23.64 -38.63 8.18
C SER A 64 23.07 -37.44 8.93
N GLU A 65 23.75 -36.29 8.89
CA GLU A 65 23.35 -35.07 9.58
C GLU A 65 22.03 -34.53 9.03
N MET A 66 21.91 -34.42 7.69
CA MET A 66 20.65 -33.98 7.06
C MET A 66 19.48 -34.92 7.33
N LEU A 67 19.72 -36.23 7.44
CA LEU A 67 18.67 -37.20 7.76
C LEU A 67 18.15 -37.02 9.19
N GLU A 68 19.02 -36.68 10.14
CA GLU A 68 18.60 -36.35 11.51
C GLU A 68 17.81 -35.05 11.57
N GLU A 69 18.20 -34.02 10.84
CA GLU A 69 17.46 -32.75 10.76
C GLU A 69 16.04 -32.95 10.22
N LEU A 70 15.89 -33.70 9.13
CA LEU A 70 14.56 -34.00 8.56
C LEU A 70 13.69 -34.81 9.54
N LYS A 71 14.29 -35.73 10.30
CA LYS A 71 13.56 -36.45 11.37
C LYS A 71 13.14 -35.53 12.51
N GLN A 72 13.95 -34.53 12.87
CA GLN A 72 13.57 -33.53 13.88
C GLN A 72 12.40 -32.64 13.42
N GLN A 73 12.24 -32.45 12.11
CA GLN A 73 11.09 -31.75 11.51
C GLN A 73 9.81 -32.61 11.44
N GLY A 74 9.85 -33.84 11.96
CA GLY A 74 8.69 -34.73 12.05
C GLY A 74 8.47 -35.61 10.81
N LEU A 75 9.43 -35.66 9.87
CA LEU A 75 9.36 -36.60 8.75
C LEU A 75 9.65 -38.02 9.22
N SER A 76 8.91 -38.98 8.66
CA SER A 76 9.26 -40.38 8.80
C SER A 76 10.61 -40.65 8.13
N GLU A 77 11.39 -41.59 8.66
CA GLU A 77 12.72 -41.90 8.13
C GLU A 77 12.68 -42.34 6.66
N GLU A 78 11.60 -43.00 6.23
CA GLU A 78 11.37 -43.40 4.84
C GLU A 78 11.18 -42.18 3.92
N HIS A 79 10.36 -41.21 4.32
CA HIS A 79 10.18 -39.96 3.58
C HIS A 79 11.44 -39.08 3.56
N ALA A 80 12.17 -39.01 4.67
CA ALA A 80 13.42 -38.25 4.73
C ALA A 80 14.47 -38.80 3.77
N ARG A 81 14.56 -40.14 3.63
CA ARG A 81 15.44 -40.79 2.65
C ARG A 81 15.01 -40.51 1.22
N GLU A 82 13.71 -40.58 0.92
CA GLU A 82 13.21 -40.26 -0.43
C GLU A 82 13.50 -38.80 -0.81
N MET A 83 13.33 -37.86 0.11
CA MET A 83 13.68 -36.45 -0.12
C MET A 83 15.17 -36.25 -0.40
N LEU A 84 16.05 -36.87 0.39
CA LEU A 84 17.50 -36.72 0.20
C LEU A 84 17.97 -37.31 -1.13
N VAL A 85 17.40 -38.44 -1.56
CA VAL A 85 17.67 -39.01 -2.89
C VAL A 85 17.20 -38.04 -3.97
N HIS A 86 16.03 -37.42 -3.82
CA HIS A 86 15.51 -36.47 -4.79
C HIS A 86 16.34 -35.18 -4.89
N MET A 87 16.93 -34.73 -3.78
CA MET A 87 17.87 -33.60 -3.75
C MET A 87 19.22 -33.93 -4.40
N GLN A 88 19.71 -35.16 -4.24
CA GLN A 88 20.95 -35.60 -4.88
C GLN A 88 20.79 -35.96 -6.37
N SER A 89 19.59 -36.38 -6.77
CA SER A 89 19.27 -36.70 -8.17
C SER A 89 18.75 -35.51 -8.97
N ALA A 90 18.46 -34.38 -8.33
CA ALA A 90 18.25 -33.13 -9.02
C ALA A 90 19.58 -32.73 -9.64
N GLU A 91 19.76 -33.05 -10.93
CA GLU A 91 20.95 -32.67 -11.69
C GLU A 91 21.20 -31.17 -11.50
N PRO A 92 22.47 -30.73 -11.34
CA PRO A 92 22.78 -29.31 -11.36
C PRO A 92 22.30 -28.79 -12.72
N VAL A 93 21.27 -27.95 -12.70
CA VAL A 93 20.86 -27.17 -13.87
C VAL A 93 22.15 -26.50 -14.35
N SER A 94 22.59 -26.86 -15.56
CA SER A 94 23.82 -26.34 -16.11
C SER A 94 23.71 -24.82 -16.14
N ASP A 95 24.65 -24.14 -15.48
CA ASP A 95 24.99 -22.74 -15.69
C ASP A 95 25.48 -22.58 -17.15
N GLU A 96 24.57 -22.69 -18.11
CA GLU A 96 24.72 -21.97 -19.36
C GLU A 96 24.20 -20.57 -19.10
N GLU A 97 25.02 -19.61 -19.52
CA GLU A 97 24.89 -18.17 -19.35
C GLU A 97 23.60 -17.64 -20.01
N ASP A 98 22.44 -17.94 -19.45
CA ASP A 98 21.25 -17.12 -19.66
C ASP A 98 21.41 -15.90 -18.76
N ASP A 99 21.68 -14.79 -19.43
CA ASP A 99 21.43 -13.41 -19.01
C ASP A 99 19.92 -13.25 -18.74
N ASP A 100 19.39 -14.06 -17.82
CA ASP A 100 18.14 -13.86 -17.13
C ASP A 100 18.38 -12.63 -16.29
N SER A 101 18.20 -11.47 -16.92
CA SER A 101 17.78 -10.28 -16.23
C SER A 101 16.60 -10.71 -15.38
N GLU A 102 16.86 -11.01 -14.11
CA GLU A 102 15.86 -11.01 -13.08
C GLU A 102 15.21 -9.64 -13.22
N ASP A 103 14.11 -9.60 -13.96
CA ASP A 103 13.18 -8.48 -13.99
C ASP A 103 12.74 -8.39 -12.53
N GLU A 104 13.53 -7.66 -11.74
CA GLU A 104 13.29 -7.33 -10.36
C GLU A 104 11.91 -6.69 -10.38
N VAL A 105 10.90 -7.51 -10.10
CA VAL A 105 9.51 -7.16 -10.28
C VAL A 105 9.34 -6.00 -9.33
N ASP A 106 9.32 -4.78 -9.85
CA ASP A 106 9.46 -3.58 -9.03
C ASP A 106 8.38 -3.61 -7.94
N GLU A 107 8.74 -4.08 -6.74
CA GLU A 107 7.81 -4.44 -5.67
C GLU A 107 7.34 -3.17 -4.95
N THR A 108 7.20 -2.06 -5.67
CA THR A 108 6.70 -0.80 -5.14
C THR A 108 5.30 -0.95 -4.56
N LEU A 109 4.96 -0.03 -3.67
CA LEU A 109 3.62 0.07 -3.12
C LEU A 109 2.58 0.27 -4.25
N LEU A 110 2.95 0.97 -5.32
CA LEU A 110 2.08 1.22 -6.47
C LEU A 110 1.79 -0.06 -7.26
N SER A 111 2.81 -0.86 -7.59
CA SER A 111 2.63 -2.15 -8.30
C SER A 111 1.85 -3.15 -7.46
N SER A 112 2.15 -3.22 -6.16
CA SER A 112 1.45 -4.02 -5.16
C SER A 112 -0.03 -3.64 -5.05
N THR A 113 -0.32 -2.34 -4.94
CA THR A 113 -1.70 -1.81 -4.90
C THR A 113 -2.44 -2.10 -6.20
N ARG A 114 -1.80 -1.89 -7.36
CA ARG A 114 -2.37 -2.18 -8.68
C ARG A 114 -2.74 -3.66 -8.81
N ALA A 115 -1.83 -4.56 -8.45
CA ALA A 115 -2.06 -6.00 -8.52
C ALA A 115 -3.22 -6.41 -7.60
N TRP A 116 -3.27 -5.89 -6.37
CA TRP A 116 -4.35 -6.15 -5.44
C TRP A 116 -5.72 -5.64 -5.94
N MET A 117 -5.77 -4.42 -6.50
CA MET A 117 -7.00 -3.84 -7.04
C MET A 117 -7.53 -4.61 -8.25
N ALA A 118 -6.65 -5.17 -9.07
CA ALA A 118 -7.01 -5.97 -10.25
C ALA A 118 -7.63 -7.34 -9.87
N LEU A 119 -7.21 -7.93 -8.76
CA LEU A 119 -7.76 -9.20 -8.25
C LEU A 119 -9.14 -9.04 -7.58
N HIS A 120 -9.53 -7.81 -7.24
CA HIS A 120 -10.76 -7.55 -6.51
C HIS A 120 -12.00 -7.59 -7.41
N PRO A 121 -13.07 -8.30 -7.00
CA PRO A 121 -14.30 -8.43 -7.77
C PRO A 121 -14.94 -7.06 -8.05
N PRO A 122 -15.84 -6.94 -9.05
CA PRO A 122 -16.49 -5.68 -9.41
C PRO A 122 -17.53 -5.17 -8.38
N ALA A 123 -17.44 -5.61 -7.12
CA ALA A 123 -18.31 -5.18 -6.04
C ALA A 123 -17.71 -3.96 -5.30
N PRO A 124 -18.55 -3.08 -4.70
CA PRO A 124 -18.07 -2.01 -3.85
C PRO A 124 -17.20 -2.54 -2.70
N ALA A 125 -16.05 -1.91 -2.50
CA ALA A 125 -15.14 -2.24 -1.42
C ALA A 125 -15.79 -1.95 -0.07
N ASN A 126 -15.42 -2.74 0.93
CA ASN A 126 -15.99 -2.67 2.27
C ASN A 126 -14.88 -2.80 3.34
N GLU A 127 -15.28 -2.98 4.61
CA GLU A 127 -14.34 -3.12 5.72
C GLU A 127 -13.43 -4.36 5.59
N GLU A 128 -13.91 -5.44 4.99
CA GLU A 128 -13.12 -6.64 4.73
C GLU A 128 -12.06 -6.36 3.66
N SER A 129 -12.44 -5.73 2.54
CA SER A 129 -11.48 -5.28 1.52
C SER A 129 -10.42 -4.35 2.11
N PHE A 130 -10.80 -3.46 3.03
CA PHE A 130 -9.84 -2.57 3.71
C PHE A 130 -8.85 -3.34 4.59
N ARG A 131 -9.32 -4.34 5.33
CA ARG A 131 -8.45 -5.20 6.14
C ARG A 131 -7.52 -6.05 5.27
N ASP A 132 -8.06 -6.65 4.21
CA ASP A 132 -7.32 -7.46 3.26
C ASP A 132 -6.21 -6.66 2.57
N PHE A 133 -6.51 -5.44 2.09
CA PHE A 133 -5.51 -4.54 1.52
C PHE A 133 -4.35 -4.26 2.49
N ASN A 134 -4.66 -3.88 3.73
CA ASN A 134 -3.63 -3.59 4.73
C ASN A 134 -2.76 -4.82 5.05
N LEU A 135 -3.37 -6.01 5.08
CA LEU A 135 -2.63 -7.26 5.29
C LEU A 135 -1.72 -7.54 4.09
N LYS A 136 -2.25 -7.43 2.87
CA LYS A 136 -1.53 -7.71 1.64
C LYS A 136 -0.30 -6.80 1.49
N VAL A 137 -0.48 -5.50 1.67
CA VAL A 137 0.59 -4.50 1.59
C VAL A 137 1.71 -4.82 2.59
N ARG A 138 1.37 -5.22 3.82
CA ARG A 138 2.37 -5.63 4.82
C ARG A 138 3.09 -6.93 4.47
N LEU A 139 2.37 -7.92 3.94
CA LEU A 139 2.97 -9.19 3.50
C LEU A 139 3.91 -9.01 2.30
N GLN A 140 3.72 -7.96 1.51
CA GLN A 140 4.59 -7.55 0.40
C GLN A 140 5.72 -6.62 0.83
N GLY A 141 6.08 -6.59 2.13
CA GLY A 141 7.24 -5.85 2.62
C GLY A 141 7.03 -4.35 2.87
N HIS A 142 5.86 -3.78 2.56
CA HIS A 142 5.55 -2.36 2.78
C HIS A 142 5.16 -2.05 4.24
N VAL A 143 5.87 -2.62 5.22
CA VAL A 143 5.53 -2.50 6.64
C VAL A 143 5.62 -1.06 7.17
N GLU A 144 6.47 -0.24 6.57
CA GLU A 144 6.67 1.18 6.93
C GLU A 144 5.70 2.13 6.20
N SER A 145 4.89 1.62 5.28
CA SER A 145 3.94 2.46 4.54
C SER A 145 2.81 2.97 5.44
N THR A 146 2.46 4.24 5.28
CA THR A 146 1.45 4.92 6.10
C THR A 146 0.14 5.09 5.33
N PRO A 147 -0.99 5.42 6.01
CA PRO A 147 -2.25 5.70 5.31
C PRO A 147 -2.16 6.76 4.20
N PRO A 148 -1.40 7.87 4.35
CA PRO A 148 -1.04 8.76 3.24
C PRO A 148 -0.45 8.08 2.01
N ASP A 149 0.47 7.13 2.19
CA ASP A 149 1.14 6.43 1.09
C ASP A 149 0.18 5.49 0.37
N HIS A 150 -0.66 4.79 1.14
CA HIS A 150 -1.74 3.95 0.60
C HIS A 150 -2.76 4.78 -0.19
N LEU A 151 -3.17 5.94 0.33
CA LEU A 151 -4.08 6.85 -0.35
C LEU A 151 -3.50 7.30 -1.68
N ARG A 152 -2.22 7.71 -1.68
CA ARG A 152 -1.48 8.11 -2.89
C ARG A 152 -1.46 6.97 -3.92
N ALA A 153 -1.02 5.78 -3.50
CA ALA A 153 -0.91 4.64 -4.40
C ALA A 153 -2.27 4.26 -5.02
N MET A 154 -3.35 4.19 -4.23
CA MET A 154 -4.67 3.88 -4.75
C MET A 154 -5.16 4.94 -5.76
N LEU A 155 -4.99 6.23 -5.45
CA LEU A 155 -5.39 7.31 -6.36
C LEU A 155 -4.57 7.32 -7.65
N GLN A 156 -3.27 7.02 -7.57
CA GLN A 156 -2.42 6.87 -8.74
C GLN A 156 -2.86 5.69 -9.61
N VAL A 157 -3.22 4.54 -9.04
CA VAL A 157 -3.76 3.41 -9.81
C VAL A 157 -5.05 3.79 -10.53
N ILE A 158 -6.00 4.41 -9.83
CA ILE A 158 -7.27 4.85 -10.42
C ILE A 158 -7.01 5.86 -11.56
N THR A 159 -6.09 6.79 -11.35
CA THR A 159 -5.75 7.81 -12.33
C THR A 159 -5.06 7.23 -13.56
N LEU A 160 -4.11 6.31 -13.37
CA LEU A 160 -3.43 5.64 -14.49
C LEU A 160 -4.42 4.83 -15.33
N GLN A 161 -5.31 4.08 -14.68
CA GLN A 161 -6.40 3.38 -15.37
C GLN A 161 -7.28 4.35 -16.17
N ALA A 162 -7.60 5.52 -15.59
CA ALA A 162 -8.35 6.55 -16.28
C ALA A 162 -7.63 7.07 -17.54
N PHE A 163 -6.32 7.31 -17.46
CA PHE A 163 -5.55 7.81 -18.60
C PHE A 163 -5.21 6.73 -19.63
N GLU A 164 -5.30 5.45 -19.27
CA GLU A 164 -5.19 4.35 -20.24
C GLU A 164 -6.47 4.18 -21.08
N GLU A 165 -7.61 4.69 -20.63
CA GLU A 165 -8.87 4.64 -21.37
C GLU A 165 -8.93 5.69 -22.50
N PRO A 166 -8.96 5.30 -23.80
CA PRO A 166 -9.00 6.24 -24.92
C PRO A 166 -10.23 7.15 -24.89
N ASP A 167 -11.30 6.62 -24.31
CA ASP A 167 -12.59 7.25 -24.10
C ASP A 167 -12.56 8.41 -23.10
N ILE A 168 -11.61 8.39 -22.15
CA ILE A 168 -11.34 9.47 -21.22
C ILE A 168 -10.48 10.54 -21.90
N LEU A 169 -9.42 10.12 -22.61
CA LEU A 169 -8.50 11.04 -23.29
C LEU A 169 -9.16 11.82 -24.44
N SER A 170 -10.18 11.25 -25.07
CA SER A 170 -10.95 11.89 -26.15
C SER A 170 -12.08 12.79 -25.65
N ALA A 171 -12.33 12.86 -24.35
CA ALA A 171 -13.39 13.68 -23.80
C ALA A 171 -13.10 15.18 -23.97
N THR A 172 -14.13 15.94 -24.34
CA THR A 172 -14.03 17.40 -24.56
C THR A 172 -14.41 18.23 -23.35
N GLN A 173 -14.91 17.60 -22.28
CA GLN A 173 -15.38 18.27 -21.07
C GLN A 173 -14.99 17.46 -19.82
N PRO A 174 -14.55 18.12 -18.73
CA PRO A 174 -14.19 17.43 -17.49
C PRO A 174 -15.35 16.65 -16.86
N ALA A 175 -16.58 17.15 -16.97
CA ALA A 175 -17.76 16.45 -16.45
C ALA A 175 -17.98 15.08 -17.12
N ALA A 176 -17.70 14.96 -18.42
CA ALA A 176 -17.82 13.68 -19.13
C ALA A 176 -16.79 12.64 -18.63
N VAL A 177 -15.56 13.09 -18.33
CA VAL A 177 -14.53 12.26 -17.69
C VAL A 177 -14.98 11.83 -16.29
N ALA A 178 -15.52 12.77 -15.51
CA ALA A 178 -15.98 12.49 -14.15
C ALA A 178 -17.10 11.44 -14.10
N GLU A 179 -18.08 11.51 -15.01
CA GLU A 179 -19.16 10.53 -15.12
C GLU A 179 -18.65 9.14 -15.54
N LYS A 180 -17.65 9.07 -16.44
CA LYS A 180 -17.05 7.79 -16.83
C LYS A 180 -16.26 7.13 -15.70
N LEU A 181 -15.59 7.92 -14.88
CA LEU A 181 -14.82 7.41 -13.73
C LEU A 181 -15.65 7.08 -12.50
N LYS A 182 -16.88 7.58 -12.45
CA LYS A 182 -17.77 7.39 -11.30
C LYS A 182 -17.91 5.92 -10.87
N PRO A 183 -18.12 4.92 -11.75
CA PRO A 183 -18.23 3.52 -11.32
C PRO A 183 -16.94 2.98 -10.67
N VAL A 184 -15.77 3.42 -11.14
CA VAL A 184 -14.47 3.04 -10.58
C VAL A 184 -14.32 3.66 -9.19
N LEU A 185 -14.67 4.94 -9.03
CA LEU A 185 -14.59 5.60 -7.74
C LEU A 185 -15.64 5.12 -6.74
N ASP A 186 -16.87 4.84 -7.18
CA ASP A 186 -17.92 4.25 -6.35
C ASP A 186 -17.48 2.88 -5.81
N LYS A 187 -16.77 2.08 -6.63
CA LYS A 187 -16.17 0.81 -6.18
C LYS A 187 -15.20 1.03 -5.02
N TRP A 188 -14.39 2.08 -5.06
CA TRP A 188 -13.30 2.31 -4.09
C TRP A 188 -13.62 3.37 -3.01
N ALA A 189 -14.81 3.97 -3.03
CA ALA A 189 -15.18 5.09 -2.17
C ALA A 189 -14.99 4.80 -0.67
N TYR A 190 -15.36 3.58 -0.23
CA TYR A 190 -15.16 3.16 1.16
C TYR A 190 -13.68 3.18 1.57
N MET A 191 -12.80 2.65 0.71
CA MET A 191 -11.36 2.59 0.95
C MET A 191 -10.78 4.01 1.02
N LEU A 192 -11.07 4.82 0.01
CA LEU A 192 -10.59 6.19 -0.10
C LEU A 192 -11.07 7.05 1.07
N GLY A 193 -12.34 6.93 1.48
CA GLY A 193 -12.87 7.62 2.65
C GLY A 193 -12.18 7.23 3.96
N ASN A 194 -11.95 5.93 4.18
CA ASN A 194 -11.24 5.45 5.36
C ASN A 194 -9.78 5.92 5.38
N LEU A 195 -9.07 5.84 4.26
CA LEU A 195 -7.69 6.34 4.15
C LEU A 195 -7.64 7.86 4.37
N TYR A 196 -8.53 8.60 3.72
CA TYR A 196 -8.63 10.06 3.86
C TYR A 196 -8.84 10.48 5.31
N SER A 197 -9.74 9.81 6.05
CA SER A 197 -10.01 10.10 7.47
C SER A 197 -8.82 9.91 8.41
N LYS A 198 -7.79 9.18 7.97
CA LYS A 198 -6.55 8.93 8.72
C LYS A 198 -5.43 9.92 8.37
N CYS A 199 -5.66 10.77 7.37
CA CYS A 199 -4.73 11.80 6.94
C CYS A 199 -5.12 13.15 7.57
N ASP A 200 -4.14 14.03 7.80
CA ASP A 200 -4.43 15.44 7.99
C ASP A 200 -5.12 16.00 6.74
N ALA A 201 -6.13 16.84 6.91
CA ALA A 201 -6.98 17.30 5.81
C ALA A 201 -6.20 18.04 4.71
N LEU A 202 -5.16 18.81 5.07
CA LEU A 202 -4.31 19.49 4.10
C LEU A 202 -3.40 18.49 3.37
N CYS A 203 -2.80 17.57 4.12
CA CYS A 203 -1.99 16.49 3.56
C CYS A 203 -2.80 15.63 2.57
N ALA A 204 -4.03 15.28 2.93
CA ALA A 204 -4.90 14.47 2.09
C ALA A 204 -5.27 15.18 0.79
N ALA A 205 -5.55 16.49 0.83
CA ALA A 205 -5.83 17.28 -0.37
C ALA A 205 -4.59 17.40 -1.28
N ASP A 206 -3.41 17.61 -0.70
CA ASP A 206 -2.15 17.62 -1.46
C ASP A 206 -1.89 16.25 -2.10
N ILE A 207 -2.19 15.14 -1.41
CA ILE A 207 -2.10 13.79 -1.97
C ILE A 207 -3.07 13.60 -3.13
N VAL A 208 -4.33 14.03 -3.00
CA VAL A 208 -5.31 13.92 -4.08
C VAL A 208 -4.83 14.65 -5.34
N VAL A 209 -4.45 15.91 -5.20
CA VAL A 209 -4.02 16.73 -6.34
C VAL A 209 -2.68 16.24 -6.90
N GLY A 210 -1.74 15.89 -6.03
CA GLY A 210 -0.43 15.37 -6.40
C GLY A 210 -0.50 14.03 -7.13
N SER A 211 -1.32 13.09 -6.63
CA SER A 211 -1.47 11.76 -7.25
C SER A 211 -1.99 11.87 -8.69
N VAL A 212 -2.92 12.78 -8.96
CA VAL A 212 -3.42 12.99 -10.33
C VAL A 212 -2.35 13.68 -11.19
N ALA A 213 -1.59 14.62 -10.61
CA ALA A 213 -0.55 15.34 -11.32
C ALA A 213 0.62 14.44 -11.71
N ASP A 214 1.01 13.52 -10.84
CA ASP A 214 2.12 12.60 -11.05
C ASP A 214 1.83 11.59 -12.18
N CYS A 215 0.57 11.26 -12.41
CA CYS A 215 0.14 10.33 -13.46
C CYS A 215 -0.11 10.99 -14.82
N GLU A 216 -0.34 12.31 -14.84
CA GLU A 216 -0.66 13.05 -16.06
C GLU A 216 0.59 13.79 -16.57
N ALA A 217 1.01 13.49 -17.80
CA ALA A 217 1.83 14.42 -18.57
C ALA A 217 0.96 15.64 -18.92
N GLU A 218 1.49 16.86 -18.86
CA GLU A 218 0.78 18.17 -18.94
C GLU A 218 -0.15 18.40 -20.18
N ALA A 219 -0.32 17.39 -21.04
CA ALA A 219 -1.05 17.41 -22.29
C ALA A 219 -2.58 17.24 -22.16
N HIS A 220 -3.12 16.84 -21.00
CA HIS A 220 -4.54 16.44 -20.83
C HIS A 220 -5.26 17.16 -19.67
N PRO A 221 -5.31 18.51 -19.66
CA PRO A 221 -5.92 19.28 -18.58
C PRO A 221 -7.42 18.98 -18.37
N ILE A 222 -8.14 18.54 -19.42
CA ILE A 222 -9.55 18.13 -19.32
C ILE A 222 -9.70 16.86 -18.50
N ALA A 223 -8.86 15.86 -18.78
CA ALA A 223 -8.89 14.58 -18.08
C ALA A 223 -8.41 14.75 -16.64
N PHE A 224 -7.35 15.52 -16.42
CA PHE A 224 -6.87 15.91 -15.09
C PHE A 224 -8.00 16.49 -14.21
N VAL A 225 -8.68 17.54 -14.68
CA VAL A 225 -9.78 18.16 -13.93
C VAL A 225 -10.96 17.21 -13.76
N GLY A 226 -11.26 16.40 -14.78
CA GLY A 226 -12.31 15.40 -14.70
C GLY A 226 -12.09 14.35 -13.61
N VAL A 227 -10.85 13.88 -13.46
CA VAL A 227 -10.45 12.97 -12.37
C VAL A 227 -10.65 13.66 -11.01
N LEU A 228 -10.19 14.91 -10.84
CA LEU A 228 -10.38 15.66 -9.59
C LEU A 228 -11.86 15.87 -9.26
N MET A 229 -12.69 16.19 -10.25
CA MET A 229 -14.14 16.33 -10.09
C MET A 229 -14.77 15.01 -9.65
N SER A 230 -14.33 13.89 -10.21
CA SER A 230 -14.83 12.56 -9.84
C SER A 230 -14.41 12.20 -8.41
N VAL A 231 -13.14 12.40 -8.03
CA VAL A 231 -12.66 12.13 -6.67
C VAL A 231 -13.41 12.99 -5.65
N ARG A 232 -13.63 14.28 -5.93
CA ARG A 232 -14.45 15.17 -5.10
C ARG A 232 -15.85 14.63 -4.88
N ALA A 233 -16.48 14.07 -5.91
CA ALA A 233 -17.82 13.50 -5.80
C ALA A 233 -17.84 12.15 -5.04
N GLY A 234 -16.81 11.32 -5.22
CA GLY A 234 -16.72 9.98 -4.62
C GLY A 234 -16.22 9.96 -3.18
N VAL A 235 -15.40 10.94 -2.77
CA VAL A 235 -14.83 11.04 -1.43
C VAL A 235 -15.56 12.13 -0.64
N ALA A 236 -16.66 11.78 0.00
CA ALA A 236 -17.51 12.74 0.72
C ALA A 236 -16.79 13.56 1.82
N ALA A 237 -15.66 13.06 2.32
CA ALA A 237 -14.84 13.75 3.32
C ALA A 237 -13.94 14.85 2.72
N LEU A 238 -13.77 14.90 1.39
CA LEU A 238 -12.93 15.88 0.71
C LEU A 238 -13.70 17.20 0.54
N ALA A 239 -13.42 18.17 1.42
CA ALA A 239 -14.02 19.48 1.35
C ALA A 239 -13.41 20.36 0.23
N ASP A 240 -14.25 21.23 -0.36
CA ASP A 240 -13.89 22.08 -1.50
C ASP A 240 -12.75 23.07 -1.17
N ASP A 241 -12.74 23.62 0.05
CA ASP A 241 -11.69 24.53 0.53
C ASP A 241 -10.33 23.83 0.61
N LYS A 242 -10.30 22.56 1.04
CA LYS A 242 -9.07 21.75 1.09
C LYS A 242 -8.59 21.41 -0.31
N LEU A 243 -9.49 20.97 -1.18
CA LEU A 243 -9.15 20.68 -2.58
C LEU A 243 -8.61 21.94 -3.29
N LEU A 244 -9.24 23.10 -3.06
CA LEU A 244 -8.78 24.39 -3.57
C LEU A 244 -7.36 24.73 -3.11
N LEU A 245 -7.03 24.49 -1.83
CA LEU A 245 -5.68 24.70 -1.31
C LEU A 245 -4.66 23.81 -2.01
N GLY A 246 -4.96 22.52 -2.23
CA GLY A 246 -4.10 21.61 -2.99
C GLY A 246 -3.90 22.09 -4.43
N CYS A 247 -4.97 22.51 -5.10
CA CYS A 247 -4.93 23.06 -6.46
C CYS A 247 -4.04 24.32 -6.55
N ARG A 248 -4.09 25.20 -5.54
CA ARG A 248 -3.26 26.42 -5.48
C ARG A 248 -1.79 26.12 -5.23
N ARG A 249 -1.43 24.95 -4.70
CA ARG A 249 -0.03 24.54 -4.46
C ARG A 249 0.66 23.90 -5.67
N LEU A 250 -0.09 23.58 -6.73
CA LEU A 250 0.47 23.07 -7.96
C LEU A 250 1.52 24.02 -8.59
N PRO A 251 2.48 23.51 -9.37
CA PRO A 251 3.39 24.34 -10.15
C PRO A 251 2.63 25.35 -11.03
N ALA A 252 3.22 26.54 -11.23
CA ALA A 252 2.57 27.62 -11.98
C ALA A 252 2.14 27.19 -13.40
N GLY A 253 2.93 26.35 -14.08
CA GLY A 253 2.60 25.83 -15.42
C GLY A 253 1.25 25.13 -15.49
N ARG A 254 0.96 24.21 -14.55
CA ARG A 254 -0.32 23.49 -14.51
C ARG A 254 -1.49 24.35 -14.07
N ARG A 255 -1.27 25.27 -13.12
CA ARG A 255 -2.31 26.20 -12.64
C ARG A 255 -2.81 27.17 -13.70
N GLN A 256 -1.98 27.48 -14.70
CA GLN A 256 -2.30 28.46 -15.74
C GLN A 256 -3.17 27.91 -16.87
N SER A 257 -3.44 26.61 -16.92
CA SER A 257 -4.37 26.07 -17.93
C SER A 257 -5.77 26.65 -17.72
N THR A 258 -6.45 27.01 -18.81
CA THR A 258 -7.80 27.61 -18.76
C THR A 258 -8.81 26.69 -18.05
N VAL A 259 -8.67 25.37 -18.25
CA VAL A 259 -9.55 24.37 -17.61
C VAL A 259 -9.31 24.34 -16.09
N MET A 260 -8.04 24.33 -15.65
CA MET A 260 -7.71 24.35 -14.22
C MET A 260 -8.12 25.67 -13.56
N ALA A 261 -7.92 26.81 -14.24
CA ALA A 261 -8.38 28.11 -13.73
C ALA A 261 -9.90 28.16 -13.57
N GLY A 262 -10.65 27.59 -14.52
CA GLY A 262 -12.11 27.45 -14.40
C GLY A 262 -12.51 26.56 -13.22
N PHE A 263 -11.80 25.45 -13.00
CA PHE A 263 -12.05 24.57 -11.86
C PHE A 263 -11.74 25.24 -10.52
N ILE A 264 -10.63 25.97 -10.41
CA ILE A 264 -10.28 26.76 -9.22
C ILE A 264 -11.38 27.78 -8.92
N SER A 265 -11.85 28.53 -9.93
CA SER A 265 -12.92 29.51 -9.75
C SER A 265 -14.24 28.86 -9.32
N PHE A 266 -14.55 27.67 -9.82
CA PHE A 266 -15.70 26.88 -9.37
C PHE A 266 -15.59 26.53 -7.88
N LEU A 267 -14.43 26.06 -7.41
CA LEU A 267 -14.21 25.73 -5.99
C LEU A 267 -14.28 26.96 -5.09
N GLU A 268 -13.76 28.11 -5.54
CA GLU A 268 -13.85 29.38 -4.82
C GLU A 268 -15.32 29.80 -4.61
N GLN A 269 -16.14 29.75 -5.66
CA GLN A 269 -17.56 30.10 -5.58
C GLN A 269 -18.36 29.14 -4.69
N ALA A 270 -18.00 27.85 -4.66
CA ALA A 270 -18.64 26.87 -3.78
C ALA A 270 -18.36 27.15 -2.30
N GLY A 271 -17.13 27.59 -1.97
CA GLY A 271 -16.75 27.96 -0.61
C GLY A 271 -17.50 29.17 -0.06
N ASP A 272 -17.66 30.21 -0.88
CA ASP A 272 -18.34 31.45 -0.46
C ASP A 272 -19.83 31.25 -0.15
N SER A 273 -20.47 30.24 -0.74
CA SER A 273 -21.89 29.95 -0.54
C SER A 273 -22.24 29.27 0.80
N SER A 274 -21.25 28.81 1.56
CA SER A 274 -21.45 28.02 2.79
C SER A 274 -21.35 28.83 4.09
N ASP A 275 -20.88 30.08 4.03
CA ASP A 275 -20.62 30.95 5.20
C ASP A 275 -21.71 32.02 5.46
N GLU A 276 -22.77 32.07 4.63
CA GLU A 276 -23.89 33.03 4.78
C GLU A 276 -25.17 32.43 5.43
N GLY A 277 -25.07 31.30 6.14
CA GLY A 277 -26.20 30.63 6.81
C GLY A 277 -26.01 30.38 8.30
#